data_AF-A0A0D1CYK5-F1
#
_entry.id   AF-A0A0D1CYK5-F1
#
_cell.length_a   1.000
_cell.length_b   1.000
_cell.length_c   1.000
_cell.angle_alpha   90.00
_cell.angle_beta   90.00
_cell.angle_gamma   90.00
#
_symmetry.space_group_name_H-M   'P 1'
#
loop_
_entity.id
_entity.type
_entity.pdbx_description
1 polymer ?
#
loop_
_entity_poly.entity_id
_entity_poly.type
_entity_poly.pdbx_seq_one_letter_code
_entity_poly.pdbx_strand_id
1 'polypeptide(L)'
;MLLSSVLTLVPLAISGALALPTSDSAGIASKPQLSGPIGPTQPGCGPAGCHNPTGTFGLERNSHMYHSLCHPHSGLAQNDHRSKACFDTNLKLEKYLSAPSPRKLKGYIDGSDTNFVLFAGQIITLDEKLEIHVDEVKGNKRAKKLGCARVKIYHLPTWTLEVDQVWCAGHNQPIKL
;
A
#
# COMPACT_ATOMS: atom_id res chain seq x y z
N MET A 1 47.70 -22.43 -16.73
CA MET A 1 47.53 -21.95 -18.11
C MET A 1 47.04 -23.11 -18.96
N LEU A 2 45.82 -23.01 -19.49
CA LEU A 2 45.40 -23.47 -20.83
C LEU A 2 43.91 -23.16 -20.95
N LEU A 3 43.63 -22.14 -21.75
CA LEU A 3 42.30 -21.71 -22.17
C LEU A 3 41.73 -22.75 -23.15
N SER A 4 40.41 -22.90 -23.16
CA SER A 4 39.69 -23.19 -24.40
C SER A 4 38.26 -22.68 -24.33
N SER A 5 38.03 -21.61 -25.07
CA SER A 5 36.72 -21.01 -25.38
C SER A 5 36.20 -21.62 -26.68
N VAL A 6 34.92 -21.99 -26.76
CA VAL A 6 34.22 -22.07 -28.04
C VAL A 6 32.85 -21.41 -27.91
N LEU A 7 32.72 -20.32 -28.64
CA LEU A 7 31.56 -19.46 -28.84
C LEU A 7 30.75 -20.05 -30.00
N THR A 8 29.42 -20.17 -29.89
CA THR A 8 28.55 -20.40 -31.05
C THR A 8 27.42 -19.38 -31.09
N LEU A 9 27.40 -18.62 -32.19
CA LEU A 9 26.39 -17.64 -32.58
C LEU A 9 25.22 -18.34 -33.26
N VAL A 10 23.99 -17.95 -32.94
CA VAL A 10 22.79 -18.26 -33.73
C VAL A 10 22.10 -16.94 -34.09
N PRO A 11 22.00 -16.58 -35.38
CA PRO A 11 21.11 -15.51 -35.81
C PRO A 11 19.76 -16.11 -36.27
N LEU A 12 18.66 -15.68 -35.65
CA LEU A 12 17.33 -15.87 -36.21
C LEU A 12 16.85 -14.55 -36.81
N ALA A 13 16.74 -14.53 -38.12
CA ALA A 13 16.08 -13.48 -38.88
C ALA A 13 14.57 -13.55 -38.68
N ILE A 14 13.91 -12.42 -38.42
CA ILE A 14 12.46 -12.31 -38.53
C ILE A 14 12.15 -11.18 -39.50
N SER A 15 11.66 -11.60 -40.67
CA SER A 15 11.17 -10.77 -41.75
C SER A 15 9.99 -9.91 -41.29
N GLY A 16 10.03 -8.63 -41.65
CA GLY A 16 8.88 -7.73 -41.54
C GLY A 16 7.83 -8.03 -42.61
N ALA A 17 6.56 -7.94 -42.22
CA ALA A 17 5.45 -7.78 -43.14
C ALA A 17 4.61 -6.58 -42.64
N LEU A 18 4.60 -5.51 -43.44
CA LEU A 18 3.64 -4.42 -43.36
C LEU A 18 2.32 -4.91 -43.93
N ALA A 19 1.25 -4.86 -43.14
CA ALA A 19 -0.11 -5.00 -43.64
C ALA A 19 -0.95 -3.86 -43.07
N LEU A 20 -1.39 -2.96 -43.95
CA LEU A 20 -2.46 -2.00 -43.67
C LEU A 20 -3.79 -2.75 -43.50
N PRO A 21 -4.72 -2.22 -42.69
CA PRO A 21 -6.13 -2.42 -42.94
C PRO A 21 -6.80 -1.13 -43.41
N THR A 22 -7.56 -1.31 -44.48
CA THR A 22 -8.54 -0.41 -45.08
C THR A 22 -9.73 -0.17 -44.15
N SER A 23 -10.23 1.06 -44.09
CA SER A 23 -11.56 1.37 -43.55
C SER A 23 -12.64 0.78 -44.45
N ASP A 24 -13.62 0.09 -43.86
CA ASP A 24 -15.03 0.35 -44.16
C ASP A 24 -15.97 -0.26 -43.10
N SER A 25 -17.08 0.45 -42.90
CA SER A 25 -18.08 0.27 -41.84
C SER A 25 -19.17 -0.73 -42.23
N ALA A 26 -19.65 -1.55 -41.28
CA ALA A 26 -21.08 -1.85 -41.05
C ALA A 26 -21.30 -2.95 -39.99
N GLY A 27 -22.06 -2.61 -38.94
CA GLY A 27 -23.28 -3.34 -38.56
C GLY A 27 -23.23 -4.69 -37.81
N ILE A 28 -23.58 -4.60 -36.51
CA ILE A 28 -24.50 -5.48 -35.75
C ILE A 28 -23.96 -6.82 -35.18
N ALA A 29 -24.31 -7.03 -33.90
CA ALA A 29 -24.32 -8.27 -33.09
C ALA A 29 -23.04 -8.68 -32.34
N SER A 30 -22.67 -7.91 -31.32
CA SER A 30 -21.71 -8.36 -30.29
C SER A 30 -22.37 -9.33 -29.30
N LYS A 31 -22.26 -10.62 -29.59
CA LYS A 31 -22.27 -11.70 -28.60
C LYS A 31 -20.97 -11.58 -27.78
N PRO A 32 -20.93 -11.65 -26.43
CA PRO A 32 -19.65 -11.70 -25.74
C PRO A 32 -19.06 -13.10 -25.93
N GLN A 33 -18.25 -13.25 -26.97
CA GLN A 33 -17.48 -14.45 -27.24
C GLN A 33 -16.17 -14.35 -26.46
N LEU A 34 -16.11 -15.16 -25.40
CA LEU A 34 -14.92 -15.82 -24.85
C LEU A 34 -13.57 -15.12 -25.12
N SER A 35 -13.20 -14.19 -24.23
CA SER A 35 -11.87 -13.58 -24.22
C SER A 35 -10.87 -14.48 -23.49
N GLY A 36 -10.08 -15.23 -24.28
CA GLY A 36 -8.65 -15.53 -24.08
C GLY A 36 -8.19 -16.26 -22.79
N PRO A 37 -6.97 -16.83 -22.79
CA PRO A 37 -6.39 -17.37 -21.56
C PRO A 37 -6.18 -16.22 -20.59
N ILE A 38 -6.90 -16.25 -19.48
CA ILE A 38 -6.65 -15.42 -18.31
C ILE A 38 -5.21 -15.73 -17.89
N GLY A 39 -4.28 -14.78 -18.13
CA GLY A 39 -2.94 -14.85 -17.56
C GLY A 39 -3.02 -15.04 -16.04
N PRO A 40 -2.01 -15.62 -15.40
CA PRO A 40 -2.09 -16.05 -14.01
C PRO A 40 -2.56 -14.89 -13.12
N THR A 41 -3.75 -15.04 -12.54
CA THR A 41 -4.29 -14.14 -11.52
C THR A 41 -3.36 -14.15 -10.32
N GLN A 42 -2.84 -12.97 -9.96
CA GLN A 42 -1.97 -12.79 -8.80
C GLN A 42 -2.72 -13.19 -7.51
N PRO A 43 -2.14 -14.04 -6.64
CA PRO A 43 -2.74 -14.34 -5.34
C PRO A 43 -2.83 -13.07 -4.48
N GLY A 44 -4.00 -12.71 -3.94
CA GLY A 44 -4.11 -11.58 -3.01
C GLY A 44 -5.37 -10.70 -3.08
N CYS A 45 -6.37 -11.01 -3.93
CA CYS A 45 -7.62 -10.24 -3.92
C CYS A 45 -8.47 -10.62 -2.68
N GLY A 46 -8.53 -9.73 -1.69
CA GLY A 46 -9.44 -9.85 -0.55
C GLY A 46 -10.90 -9.57 -0.93
N PRO A 47 -11.84 -9.65 0.04
CA PRO A 47 -13.24 -9.27 -0.18
C PRO A 47 -13.42 -7.79 -0.58
N ALA A 48 -12.41 -6.95 -0.39
CA ALA A 48 -12.39 -5.55 -0.83
C ALA A 48 -11.89 -5.33 -2.28
N GLY A 49 -11.50 -6.39 -3.01
CA GLY A 49 -10.98 -6.31 -4.37
C GLY A 49 -9.45 -6.42 -4.47
N CYS A 50 -8.93 -6.42 -5.70
CA CYS A 50 -7.50 -6.60 -5.95
C CYS A 50 -6.71 -5.32 -5.65
N HIS A 51 -5.68 -5.43 -4.81
CA HIS A 51 -4.77 -4.33 -4.49
C HIS A 51 -3.95 -3.94 -5.73
N ASN A 52 -3.83 -2.64 -5.99
CA ASN A 52 -3.26 -2.04 -7.20
C ASN A 52 -2.48 -0.78 -6.78
N PRO A 53 -1.62 -0.25 -7.67
CA PRO A 53 -0.14 -0.35 -7.71
C PRO A 53 0.59 -0.20 -6.35
N THR A 54 1.93 -0.27 -6.35
CA THR A 54 2.80 0.06 -5.18
C THR A 54 3.33 1.50 -5.26
N GLY A 55 3.62 2.12 -4.10
CA GLY A 55 3.99 3.54 -4.00
C GLY A 55 3.59 4.17 -2.66
N THR A 56 3.87 5.46 -2.48
CA THR A 56 3.53 6.17 -1.23
C THR A 56 2.13 6.78 -1.21
N PHE A 57 1.41 6.76 -2.34
CA PHE A 57 -0.03 7.05 -2.45
C PHE A 57 -0.54 8.29 -1.70
N GLY A 58 0.05 9.45 -1.91
CA GLY A 58 -0.44 10.68 -1.26
C GLY A 58 -0.03 10.81 0.21
N LEU A 59 0.72 9.86 0.76
CA LEU A 59 1.53 10.11 1.95
C LEU A 59 2.64 11.10 1.57
N GLU A 60 2.73 12.17 2.35
CA GLU A 60 3.71 13.23 2.14
C GLU A 60 5.02 12.86 2.82
N ARG A 61 6.14 12.95 2.09
CA ARG A 61 7.47 12.79 2.69
C ARG A 61 7.81 14.05 3.48
N ASN A 62 7.62 13.99 4.79
CA ASN A 62 7.79 15.11 5.70
C ASN A 62 8.22 14.61 7.08
N SER A 63 9.53 14.42 7.25
CA SER A 63 10.13 13.90 8.49
C SER A 63 9.78 14.76 9.70
N HIS A 64 9.79 16.09 9.57
CA HIS A 64 9.41 16.98 10.66
C HIS A 64 7.97 16.72 11.14
N MET A 65 7.01 16.62 10.21
CA MET A 65 5.62 16.33 10.56
C MET A 65 5.44 14.94 11.16
N TYR A 66 6.11 13.91 10.61
CA TYR A 66 6.10 12.58 11.21
C TYR A 66 6.58 12.62 12.66
N HIS A 67 7.79 13.12 12.93
CA HIS A 67 8.36 13.11 14.28
C HIS A 67 7.55 13.97 15.26
N SER A 68 7.01 15.10 14.79
CA SER A 68 6.16 15.96 15.62
C SER A 68 4.85 15.28 16.03
N LEU A 69 4.33 14.35 15.24
CA LEU A 69 3.09 13.62 15.53
C LEU A 69 3.33 12.27 16.23
N CYS A 70 4.51 11.67 16.07
CA CYS A 70 4.78 10.28 16.47
C CYS A 70 5.74 10.12 17.64
N HIS A 71 6.53 11.14 17.99
CA HIS A 71 7.38 11.04 19.17
C HIS A 71 6.57 11.06 20.47
N PRO A 72 6.86 10.15 21.41
CA PRO A 72 6.31 10.22 22.75
C PRO A 72 6.64 11.57 23.40
N HIS A 73 5.71 12.10 24.18
CA HIS A 73 5.84 13.40 24.85
C HIS A 73 5.96 14.62 23.91
N SER A 74 5.73 14.46 22.61
CA SER A 74 5.58 15.61 21.72
C SER A 74 4.34 16.41 22.11
N GLY A 75 4.54 17.69 22.45
CA GLY A 75 3.44 18.61 22.73
C GLY A 75 2.52 18.80 21.52
N LEU A 76 3.04 18.70 20.28
CA LEU A 76 2.19 18.77 19.10
C LEU A 76 1.30 17.51 18.98
N ALA A 77 1.87 16.32 19.22
CA ALA A 77 1.12 15.07 19.17
C ALA A 77 -0.04 15.04 20.18
N GLN A 78 0.20 15.55 21.39
CA GLN A 78 -0.80 15.59 22.47
C GLN A 78 -1.93 16.60 22.23
N ASN A 79 -1.66 17.66 21.48
CA ASN A 79 -2.65 18.70 21.15
C ASN A 79 -3.33 18.48 19.80
N ASP A 80 -2.84 17.55 18.98
CA ASP A 80 -3.49 17.19 17.72
C ASP A 80 -4.62 16.18 17.97
N HIS A 81 -5.86 16.66 17.84
CA HIS A 81 -7.07 15.87 18.07
C HIS A 81 -7.46 14.93 16.92
N ARG A 82 -6.72 14.94 15.81
CA ARG A 82 -7.02 14.04 14.69
C ARG A 82 -6.61 12.62 15.11
N SER A 83 -7.55 11.69 15.03
CA SER A 83 -7.28 10.27 15.26
C SER A 83 -6.23 9.77 14.27
N LYS A 84 -5.13 9.22 14.80
CA LYS A 84 -3.98 8.78 14.01
C LYS A 84 -3.21 7.68 14.72
N ALA A 85 -2.45 6.90 13.96
CA ALA A 85 -1.53 5.89 14.45
C ALA A 85 -0.19 5.96 13.73
N CYS A 86 0.89 5.76 14.48
CA CYS A 86 2.25 5.76 13.94
C CYS A 86 2.81 4.35 13.91
N PHE A 87 3.59 4.07 12.88
CA PHE A 87 4.09 2.76 12.53
C PHE A 87 5.57 2.85 12.16
N ASP A 88 6.28 1.76 12.44
CA ASP A 88 7.68 1.57 12.11
C ASP A 88 7.84 0.15 11.55
N THR A 89 8.37 0.06 10.35
CA THR A 89 8.65 -1.20 9.64
C THR A 89 10.12 -1.24 9.22
N ASN A 90 10.62 -2.41 8.82
CA ASN A 90 11.91 -2.54 8.14
C ASN A 90 11.80 -2.44 6.60
N LEU A 91 10.58 -2.29 6.07
CA LEU A 91 10.30 -2.25 4.64
C LEU A 91 10.26 -0.82 4.10
N LYS A 92 10.73 -0.65 2.85
CA LYS A 92 10.61 0.63 2.12
C LYS A 92 9.19 0.80 1.61
N LEU A 93 8.47 1.76 2.17
CA LEU A 93 7.04 1.97 1.88
C LEU A 93 6.78 2.22 0.39
N GLU A 94 7.66 2.94 -0.29
CA GLU A 94 7.52 3.18 -1.74
C GLU A 94 7.39 1.89 -2.55
N LYS A 95 8.01 0.80 -2.11
CA LYS A 95 7.99 -0.49 -2.82
C LYS A 95 6.89 -1.43 -2.31
N TYR A 96 6.60 -1.39 -1.00
CA TYR A 96 5.82 -2.43 -0.34
C TYR A 96 4.43 -1.97 0.12
N LEU A 97 4.18 -0.66 0.14
CA LEU A 97 2.87 -0.12 0.47
C LEU A 97 1.94 -0.22 -0.74
N SER A 98 0.71 -0.63 -0.50
CA SER A 98 -0.41 -0.53 -1.42
C SER A 98 -1.63 0.02 -0.68
N ALA A 99 -2.48 0.75 -1.40
CA ALA A 99 -3.67 1.35 -0.82
C ALA A 99 -4.87 1.15 -1.74
N PRO A 100 -5.99 0.59 -1.27
CA PRO A 100 -7.20 0.41 -2.06
C PRO A 100 -7.84 1.75 -2.48
N SER A 101 -7.50 2.86 -1.82
CA SER A 101 -8.00 4.20 -2.13
C SER A 101 -6.88 5.25 -2.05
N PRO A 102 -5.94 5.26 -3.00
CA PRO A 102 -4.70 6.02 -2.88
C PRO A 102 -4.92 7.55 -2.85
N ARG A 103 -5.97 8.06 -3.49
CA ARG A 103 -6.31 9.50 -3.46
C ARG A 103 -6.82 9.99 -2.11
N LYS A 104 -7.23 9.07 -1.23
CA LYS A 104 -7.79 9.37 0.09
C LYS A 104 -6.79 9.12 1.21
N LEU A 105 -5.66 8.47 0.90
CA LEU A 105 -4.63 8.19 1.87
C LEU A 105 -3.96 9.49 2.29
N LYS A 106 -3.98 9.72 3.61
CA LYS A 106 -3.44 10.91 4.24
C LYS A 106 -2.51 10.48 5.36
N GLY A 107 -1.37 11.13 5.43
CA GLY A 107 -0.34 10.79 6.39
C GLY A 107 1.01 11.36 5.99
N TYR A 108 2.02 11.02 6.79
CA TYR A 108 3.38 11.43 6.55
C TYR A 108 4.31 10.22 6.62
N ILE A 109 5.36 10.26 5.80
CA ILE A 109 6.49 9.33 5.84
C ILE A 109 7.71 10.12 6.28
N ASP A 110 8.55 9.51 7.10
CA ASP A 110 9.80 10.12 7.55
C ASP A 110 10.92 10.04 6.50
N GLY A 111 12.12 10.49 6.86
CA GLY A 111 13.27 10.48 5.95
C GLY A 111 13.80 9.08 5.63
N SER A 112 13.49 8.06 6.44
CA SER A 112 13.94 6.70 6.20
C SER A 112 13.06 5.95 5.21
N ASP A 113 11.86 6.44 4.87
CA ASP A 113 10.85 5.70 4.10
C ASP A 113 10.40 4.40 4.78
N THR A 114 10.59 4.29 6.09
CA THR A 114 10.23 3.11 6.88
C THR A 114 9.36 3.44 8.08
N ASN A 115 9.24 4.73 8.45
CA ASN A 115 8.29 5.16 9.45
C ASN A 115 7.19 6.00 8.83
N PHE A 116 5.96 5.80 9.29
CA PHE A 116 4.82 6.53 8.76
C PHE A 116 3.71 6.71 9.78
N VAL A 117 2.88 7.72 9.54
CA VAL A 117 1.66 7.99 10.30
C VAL A 117 0.47 7.95 9.37
N LEU A 118 -0.58 7.25 9.80
CA LEU A 118 -1.88 7.23 9.13
C LEU A 118 -2.93 7.90 10.01
N PHE A 119 -3.79 8.70 9.40
CA PHE A 119 -5.00 9.18 10.06
C PHE A 119 -6.09 8.11 10.07
N ALA A 120 -7.11 8.27 10.92
CA ALA A 120 -8.26 7.40 10.92
C ALA A 120 -9.05 7.45 9.60
N GLY A 121 -9.73 6.35 9.29
CA GLY A 121 -10.45 6.11 8.03
C GLY A 121 -9.57 5.54 6.91
N GLN A 122 -8.39 5.01 7.25
CA GLN A 122 -7.43 4.49 6.29
C GLN A 122 -7.29 2.98 6.41
N ILE A 123 -7.22 2.33 5.25
CA ILE A 123 -6.89 0.91 5.11
C ILE A 123 -5.75 0.84 4.11
N ILE A 124 -4.66 0.17 4.48
CA ILE A 124 -3.50 -0.07 3.62
C ILE A 124 -3.10 -1.53 3.69
N THR A 125 -2.35 -1.97 2.68
CA THR A 125 -1.70 -3.28 2.69
C THR A 125 -0.20 -3.12 2.54
N LEU A 126 0.57 -3.80 3.40
CA LEU A 126 2.03 -3.77 3.42
C LEU A 126 2.59 -5.15 3.04
N ASP A 127 3.47 -5.18 2.04
CA ASP A 127 4.15 -6.38 1.49
C ASP A 127 3.18 -7.52 1.12
N GLU A 128 1.94 -7.18 0.75
CA GLU A 128 0.86 -8.15 0.46
C GLU A 128 0.57 -9.13 1.62
N LYS A 129 1.12 -8.88 2.81
CA LYS A 129 1.06 -9.78 3.98
C LYS A 129 0.29 -9.20 5.15
N LEU A 130 0.28 -7.88 5.29
CA LEU A 130 -0.41 -7.21 6.39
C LEU A 130 -1.45 -6.27 5.82
N GLU A 131 -2.71 -6.40 6.26
CA GLU A 131 -3.70 -5.34 6.08
C GLU A 131 -3.87 -4.57 7.39
N ILE A 132 -3.68 -3.25 7.31
CA ILE A 132 -3.67 -2.36 8.47
C ILE A 132 -4.85 -1.40 8.37
N HIS A 133 -5.68 -1.40 9.39
CA HIS A 133 -6.86 -0.55 9.54
C HIS A 133 -6.60 0.47 10.64
N VAL A 134 -6.82 1.75 10.32
CA VAL A 134 -6.77 2.84 11.30
C VAL A 134 -8.15 3.46 11.37
N ASP A 135 -8.84 3.23 12.48
CA ASP A 135 -10.22 3.63 12.72
C ASP A 135 -10.32 4.69 13.83
N GLU A 136 -11.45 5.41 13.86
CA GLU A 136 -11.80 6.24 15.01
C GLU A 136 -12.20 5.37 16.22
N VAL A 137 -11.84 5.81 17.43
CA VAL A 137 -12.31 5.17 18.66
C VAL A 137 -13.77 5.57 18.93
N LYS A 138 -14.68 4.58 18.93
CA LYS A 138 -16.11 4.82 19.16
C LYS A 138 -16.41 5.10 20.64
N GLY A 139 -17.31 6.06 20.91
CA GLY A 139 -17.89 6.31 22.23
C GLY A 139 -16.96 6.88 23.32
N ASN A 140 -15.66 7.02 23.06
CA ASN A 140 -14.69 7.49 24.06
C ASN A 140 -14.24 8.94 23.81
N LYS A 141 -14.85 9.89 24.55
CA LYS A 141 -14.53 11.32 24.43
C LYS A 141 -13.07 11.64 24.75
N ARG A 142 -12.47 10.93 25.72
CA ARG A 142 -11.06 11.15 26.12
C ARG A 142 -10.12 10.70 25.00
N ALA A 143 -10.35 9.53 24.43
CA ALA A 143 -9.57 9.02 23.30
C ALA A 143 -9.64 9.97 22.10
N LYS A 144 -10.82 10.51 21.79
CA LYS A 144 -11.00 11.52 20.74
C LYS A 144 -10.20 12.80 21.03
N LYS A 145 -10.24 13.30 22.27
CA LYS A 145 -9.47 14.49 22.68
C LYS A 145 -7.95 14.27 22.57
N LEU A 146 -7.48 13.05 22.79
CA LEU A 146 -6.06 12.71 22.67
C LEU A 146 -5.65 12.30 21.25
N GLY A 147 -6.57 12.39 20.26
CA GLY A 147 -6.27 11.98 18.89
C GLY A 147 -5.92 10.49 18.77
N CYS A 148 -6.44 9.64 19.65
CA CYS A 148 -6.22 8.20 19.58
C CYS A 148 -6.98 7.58 18.40
N ALA A 149 -6.44 6.49 17.87
CA ALA A 149 -7.07 5.64 16.87
C ALA A 149 -7.21 4.21 17.39
N ARG A 150 -8.19 3.48 16.86
CA ARG A 150 -8.21 2.02 16.98
C ARG A 150 -7.44 1.45 15.80
N VAL A 151 -6.45 0.61 16.08
CA VAL A 151 -5.62 -0.02 15.06
C VAL A 151 -5.94 -1.50 15.03
N LYS A 152 -6.21 -2.02 13.83
CA LYS A 152 -6.27 -3.46 13.59
C LYS A 152 -5.27 -3.88 12.53
N ILE A 153 -4.59 -4.98 12.76
CA ILE A 153 -3.62 -5.55 11.81
C ILE A 153 -4.00 -7.00 11.57
N TYR A 154 -4.16 -7.34 10.29
CA TYR A 154 -4.54 -8.66 9.83
C TYR A 154 -3.41 -9.27 9.01
N HIS A 155 -3.07 -10.52 9.27
CA HIS A 155 -2.24 -11.31 8.39
C HIS A 155 -3.04 -11.85 7.20
N LEU A 156 -2.55 -11.58 6.00
CA LEU A 156 -3.06 -12.08 4.73
C LEU A 156 -2.38 -13.41 4.35
N PRO A 157 -3.04 -14.27 3.56
CA PRO A 157 -4.39 -14.10 2.98
C PRO A 157 -5.51 -14.62 3.90
N THR A 158 -5.21 -15.13 5.09
CA THR A 158 -6.20 -15.73 5.99
C THR A 158 -7.03 -14.72 6.79
N TRP A 159 -6.64 -13.44 6.75
CA TRP A 159 -7.27 -12.36 7.51
C TRP A 159 -7.25 -12.62 9.02
N THR A 160 -6.15 -13.21 9.51
CA THR A 160 -5.99 -13.49 10.93
C THR A 160 -5.66 -12.21 11.67
N LEU A 161 -6.50 -11.80 12.62
CA LEU A 161 -6.29 -10.62 13.45
C LEU A 161 -5.12 -10.84 14.41
N GLU A 162 -4.06 -10.04 14.26
CA GLU A 162 -2.87 -10.08 15.12
C GLU A 162 -2.90 -8.97 16.18
N VAL A 163 -3.31 -7.77 15.77
CA VAL A 163 -3.37 -6.59 16.64
C VAL A 163 -4.78 -6.02 16.60
N ASP A 164 -5.35 -5.73 17.77
CA ASP A 164 -6.55 -4.90 17.94
C ASP A 164 -6.40 -4.07 19.22
N GLN A 165 -5.94 -2.83 19.05
CA GLN A 165 -5.62 -1.97 20.18
C GLN A 165 -6.00 -0.50 19.94
N VAL A 166 -6.14 0.24 21.02
CA VAL A 166 -6.21 1.71 20.95
C VAL A 166 -4.79 2.26 21.07
N TRP A 167 -4.39 3.06 20.09
CA TRP A 167 -3.09 3.73 20.04
C TRP A 167 -3.27 5.24 20.10
N CYS A 168 -2.47 5.91 20.93
CA CYS A 168 -2.55 7.35 21.19
C CYS A 168 -1.22 8.04 20.91
N ALA A 169 -1.26 9.00 19.98
CA ALA A 169 -0.13 9.86 19.64
C ALA A 169 0.41 10.61 20.86
N GLY A 170 1.73 10.75 20.97
CA GLY A 170 2.37 11.44 22.08
C GLY A 170 2.38 10.67 23.42
N HIS A 171 1.78 9.48 23.47
CA HIS A 171 1.75 8.60 24.64
C HIS A 171 2.34 7.22 24.34
N ASN A 172 2.01 6.65 23.17
CA ASN A 172 2.50 5.35 22.75
C ASN A 172 3.71 5.50 21.80
N GLN A 173 4.59 4.51 21.83
CA GLN A 173 5.62 4.33 20.81
C GLN A 173 4.98 3.88 19.49
N PRO A 174 5.58 4.18 18.32
CA PRO A 174 5.13 3.64 17.05
C PRO A 174 4.97 2.11 17.08
N ILE A 175 3.93 1.61 16.41
CA ILE A 175 3.64 0.17 16.30
C ILE A 175 4.68 -0.46 15.37
N LYS A 176 5.36 -1.49 15.85
CA LYS A 176 6.32 -2.26 15.05
C LYS A 176 5.57 -3.24 14.16
N LEU A 177 5.93 -3.27 12.88
CA LEU A 177 5.33 -4.11 11.82
C LEU A 177 6.33 -5.11 11.26
#